data_AF-A0A7K0NAD2-F1
#
_entry.id   AF-A0A7K0NAD2-F1
#
_cell.length_a   1.000
_cell.length_b   1.000
_cell.length_c   1.000
_cell.angle_alpha   90.00
_cell.angle_beta   90.00
_cell.angle_gamma   90.00
#
_symmetry.space_group_name_H-M   'P 1'
#
loop_
_entity.id
_entity.type
_entity.pdbx_description
1 polymer ?
#
loop_
_entity_poly.entity_id
_entity_poly.type
_entity_poly.pdbx_seq_one_letter_code
_entity_poly.pdbx_strand_id
1 'polypeptide(L)'
;MTNHKINVALADRSYSVVVGSGVSKELENFIPRTAKRAVIVTQENIPFSINLSLPHTTVLIGNGEQFKSLQTIEVISEQFAKFGLTRSDVVI
;
A
#
# COMPACT_ATOMS: atom_id res chain seq x y z
N MET A 1 21.14 -1.80 -11.83
CA MET A 1 20.99 -2.36 -10.46
C MET A 1 20.21 -3.66 -10.59
N THR A 2 20.61 -4.73 -9.91
CA THR A 2 19.96 -6.04 -10.06
C THR A 2 18.84 -6.16 -9.04
N ASN A 3 17.60 -6.30 -9.51
CA ASN A 3 16.45 -6.59 -8.65
C ASN A 3 16.25 -8.12 -8.60
N HIS A 4 16.03 -8.66 -7.41
CA HIS A 4 15.71 -10.07 -7.20
C HIS A 4 14.21 -10.21 -6.98
N LYS A 5 13.54 -10.99 -7.84
CA LYS A 5 12.12 -11.31 -7.72
C LYS A 5 11.93 -12.72 -7.18
N ILE A 6 11.20 -12.84 -6.08
CA ILE A 6 10.85 -14.10 -5.43
C ILE A 6 9.33 -14.25 -5.51
N ASN A 7 8.86 -15.41 -6.00
CA ASN A 7 7.43 -15.74 -5.93
C ASN A 7 7.16 -16.52 -4.64
N VAL A 8 6.29 -16.00 -3.78
CA VAL A 8 5.91 -16.62 -2.50
C VAL A 8 4.57 -17.30 -2.68
N ALA A 9 4.54 -18.63 -2.49
CA ALA A 9 3.32 -19.42 -2.52
C ALA A 9 2.68 -19.48 -1.12
N LEU A 10 1.37 -19.24 -1.05
CA LEU A 10 0.52 -19.28 0.14
C LEU A 10 -0.73 -20.12 -0.17
N ALA A 11 -0.60 -21.44 -0.11
CA ALA A 11 -1.66 -22.39 -0.49
C ALA A 11 -2.23 -22.09 -1.89
N ASP A 12 -3.46 -21.59 -1.97
CA ASP A 12 -4.18 -21.26 -3.20
C ASP A 12 -3.80 -19.89 -3.80
N ARG A 13 -2.99 -19.10 -3.11
CA ARG A 13 -2.57 -17.74 -3.51
C ARG A 13 -1.06 -17.63 -3.62
N SER A 14 -0.60 -16.61 -4.33
CA SER A 14 0.82 -16.26 -4.38
C SER A 14 1.01 -14.76 -4.59
N TYR A 15 2.14 -14.23 -4.14
CA TYR A 15 2.54 -12.85 -4.40
C TYR A 15 4.04 -12.75 -4.66
N SER A 16 4.43 -11.72 -5.41
CA SER A 16 5.84 -11.45 -5.71
C SER A 16 6.45 -10.54 -4.65
N VAL A 17 7.64 -10.90 -4.17
CA VAL A 17 8.51 -10.02 -3.38
C VAL A 17 9.67 -9.60 -4.26
N VAL A 18 9.91 -8.29 -4.38
CA VAL A 18 11.02 -7.74 -5.15
C VAL A 18 11.98 -7.03 -4.21
N VAL A 19 13.24 -7.47 -4.22
CA VAL A 19 14.29 -6.97 -3.33
C VAL A 19 15.41 -6.38 -4.18
N GLY A 20 15.78 -5.14 -3.86
CA GLY A 20 16.82 -4.41 -4.57
C GLY A 20 16.90 -2.96 -4.09
N SER A 21 17.99 -2.28 -4.40
CA SER A 21 18.12 -0.85 -4.11
C SER A 21 17.17 -0.05 -5.00
N GLY A 22 16.35 0.81 -4.40
CA GLY A 22 15.47 1.73 -5.12
C GLY A 22 14.18 1.12 -5.68
N VAL A 23 13.83 -0.13 -5.33
CA VAL A 23 12.62 -0.83 -5.83
C VAL A 23 11.31 -0.08 -5.56
N SER A 24 11.26 0.76 -4.53
CA SER A 24 10.09 1.61 -4.25
C SER A 24 9.76 2.56 -5.41
N LYS A 25 10.75 2.95 -6.22
CA LYS A 25 10.54 3.77 -7.43
C LYS A 25 9.80 3.01 -8.53
N GLU A 26 9.79 1.68 -8.46
CA GLU A 26 9.10 0.81 -9.42
C GLU A 26 7.70 0.42 -8.95
N LEU A 27 7.24 0.91 -7.79
CA LEU A 27 5.97 0.50 -7.19
C LEU A 27 4.78 0.61 -8.16
N GLU A 28 4.74 1.68 -8.96
CA GLU A 28 3.67 1.91 -9.93
C GLU A 28 3.53 0.76 -10.94
N ASN A 29 4.62 0.07 -11.28
CA ASN A 29 4.60 -1.09 -12.17
C ASN A 29 3.88 -2.31 -11.56
N PHE A 30 3.65 -2.32 -10.25
CA PHE A 30 2.95 -3.39 -9.53
C PHE A 30 1.47 -3.08 -9.28
N ILE A 31 1.01 -1.87 -9.62
CA ILE A 31 -0.40 -1.52 -9.47
C ILE A 31 -1.22 -2.24 -10.56
N PRO A 32 -2.30 -2.97 -10.19
CA PRO A 32 -3.20 -3.58 -11.16
C PRO A 32 -3.78 -2.53 -12.10
N ARG A 33 -3.82 -2.81 -13.41
CA ARG A 33 -4.41 -1.90 -14.41
C ARG A 33 -5.90 -1.59 -14.17
N THR A 34 -6.58 -2.40 -13.37
CA THR A 34 -7.99 -2.21 -12.98
C THR A 34 -8.17 -1.20 -11.86
N ALA A 35 -7.11 -0.89 -11.10
CA ALA A 35 -7.16 0.07 -10.00
C ALA A 35 -7.31 1.49 -10.55
N LYS A 36 -8.24 2.24 -9.95
CA LYS A 36 -8.52 3.64 -10.30
C LYS A 36 -8.12 4.59 -9.18
N ARG A 37 -7.93 4.07 -7.97
CA ARG A 37 -7.55 4.80 -6.76
C ARG A 37 -6.53 4.01 -5.93
N ALA A 38 -5.75 4.73 -5.14
CA ALA A 38 -4.92 4.15 -4.10
C ALA A 38 -5.09 4.90 -2.78
N VAL A 39 -5.07 4.17 -1.67
CA VAL A 39 -4.89 4.78 -0.36
C VAL A 39 -3.56 4.31 0.21
N ILE A 40 -2.70 5.26 0.57
CA ILE A 40 -1.41 4.99 1.19
C ILE A 40 -1.62 5.04 2.72
N VAL A 41 -1.33 3.97 3.44
CA VAL A 41 -1.40 3.92 4.90
C VAL A 41 0.01 3.86 5.46
N THR A 42 0.40 4.91 6.18
CA THR A 42 1.77 5.03 6.71
C THR A 42 1.79 5.75 8.07
N GLN A 43 2.98 5.88 8.66
CA GLN A 43 3.23 6.59 9.91
C GLN A 43 4.16 7.77 9.64
N GLU A 44 4.07 8.84 10.44
CA GLU A 44 4.88 10.06 10.27
C GLU A 44 6.39 9.78 10.23
N ASN A 45 6.86 8.78 10.98
CA ASN A 45 8.28 8.46 11.10
C ASN A 45 8.80 7.52 10.00
N ILE A 46 7.96 7.11 9.05
CA ILE A 46 8.37 6.30 7.91
C ILE A 46 8.62 7.24 6.73
N PRO A 47 9.88 7.43 6.28
CA PRO A 47 10.21 8.29 5.15
C PRO A 47 9.79 7.62 3.84
N PHE A 48 8.50 7.64 3.57
CA PHE A 48 7.87 6.99 2.43
C PHE A 48 7.04 8.02 1.67
N SER A 49 7.56 8.42 0.51
CA SER A 49 6.88 9.32 -0.42
C SER A 49 6.85 8.66 -1.79
N ILE A 50 5.65 8.55 -2.34
CA ILE A 50 5.40 8.00 -3.66
C ILE A 50 4.53 8.99 -4.40
N ASN A 51 4.83 9.19 -5.67
CA ASN A 51 3.93 9.84 -6.60
C ASN A 51 3.36 8.78 -7.53
N LEU A 52 2.05 8.60 -7.53
CA LEU A 52 1.34 7.70 -8.43
C LEU A 52 0.60 8.51 -9.48
N SER A 53 0.53 8.01 -10.72
CA SER A 53 -0.29 8.65 -11.76
C SER A 53 -1.79 8.62 -11.47
N LEU A 54 -2.25 7.65 -10.68
CA LEU A 54 -3.65 7.53 -10.29
C LEU A 54 -3.98 8.38 -9.05
N PRO A 55 -5.24 8.83 -8.89
CA PRO A 55 -5.69 9.56 -7.71
C PRO A 55 -5.39 8.78 -6.43
N HIS A 56 -4.66 9.40 -5.51
CA HIS A 56 -4.31 8.78 -4.23
C HIS A 56 -4.43 9.75 -3.07
N THR A 57 -4.60 9.19 -1.86
CA THR A 57 -4.58 9.93 -0.60
C THR A 57 -3.76 9.16 0.42
N THR A 58 -3.23 9.88 1.42
CA THR A 58 -2.43 9.30 2.50
C THR A 58 -3.19 9.35 3.81
N VAL A 59 -3.28 8.22 4.49
CA VAL A 59 -3.82 8.08 5.84
C VAL A 59 -2.65 7.85 6.79
N LEU A 60 -2.39 8.83 7.66
CA LEU A 60 -1.40 8.72 8.71
C LEU A 60 -2.00 8.04 9.93
N ILE A 61 -1.37 6.97 10.40
CA ILE A 61 -1.72 6.29 11.65
C ILE A 61 -0.68 6.58 12.74
N GLY A 62 -1.05 6.34 13.99
CA GLY A 62 -0.14 6.51 15.12
C GLY A 62 1.04 5.54 15.06
N ASN A 63 2.17 5.96 15.66
CA ASN A 63 3.41 5.19 15.68
C ASN A 63 3.46 4.17 16.83
N GLY A 64 3.86 2.92 16.54
CA GLY A 64 4.03 1.84 17.53
C GLY A 64 2.87 0.83 17.58
N GLU A 65 3.12 -0.31 18.24
CA GLU A 65 2.20 -1.46 18.28
C GLU A 65 0.87 -1.14 18.99
N GLN A 66 0.85 -0.16 19.90
CA GLN A 66 -0.38 0.27 20.57
C GLN A 66 -1.45 0.82 19.62
N PHE A 67 -1.05 1.23 18.41
CA PHE A 67 -1.98 1.66 17.34
C PHE A 67 -2.37 0.53 16.40
N LYS A 68 -1.91 -0.70 16.63
CA LYS A 68 -2.41 -1.88 15.92
C LYS A 68 -3.70 -2.37 16.56
N SER A 69 -4.72 -1.54 16.41
CA SER A 69 -6.02 -1.68 17.07
C SER A 69 -7.16 -1.67 16.07
N LEU A 70 -8.30 -2.23 16.46
CA LEU A 70 -9.53 -2.12 15.65
C LEU A 70 -10.00 -0.67 15.52
N GLN A 71 -9.71 0.19 16.49
CA GLN A 71 -9.98 1.63 16.41
C GLN A 71 -9.22 2.28 15.24
N THR A 72 -7.97 1.87 15.02
CA THR A 72 -7.17 2.36 13.89
C THR A 72 -7.71 1.82 12.56
N ILE A 73 -8.15 0.56 12.52
CA ILE A 73 -8.79 -0.02 11.34
C ILE A 73 -10.11 0.69 11.00
N GLU A 74 -10.91 1.07 12.01
CA GLU A 74 -12.13 1.86 11.82
C GLU A 74 -11.80 3.20 11.13
N VAL A 75 -10.84 3.95 11.67
CA VAL A 75 -10.40 5.23 11.08
C VAL A 75 -9.91 5.05 9.64
N ILE A 76 -9.08 4.03 9.37
CA ILE A 76 -8.61 3.74 8.01
C ILE A 76 -9.80 3.42 7.08
N SER A 77 -10.74 2.59 7.54
CA SER A 77 -11.91 2.18 6.76
C SER A 77 -12.85 3.35 6.45
N GLU A 78 -13.02 4.29 7.39
CA GLU A 78 -13.73 5.54 7.13
C GLU A 78 -13.05 6.37 6.03
N GLN A 79 -11.72 6.46 6.05
CA GLN A 79 -10.98 7.18 5.02
C GLN A 79 -11.12 6.50 3.65
N PHE A 80 -11.13 5.17 3.60
CA PHE A 80 -11.41 4.42 2.37
C PHE A 80 -12.79 4.79 1.81
N ALA A 81 -13.82 4.81 2.67
CA ALA A 81 -15.17 5.18 2.26
C ALA A 81 -15.27 6.63 1.80
N LYS A 82 -14.67 7.58 2.54
CA LYS A 82 -14.63 9.01 2.20
C LYS A 82 -13.93 9.26 0.86
N PHE A 83 -12.86 8.53 0.56
CA PHE A 83 -12.14 8.63 -0.71
C PHE A 83 -12.83 7.90 -1.88
N GLY A 84 -13.83 7.06 -1.60
CA GLY A 84 -14.53 6.26 -2.60
C GLY A 84 -13.70 5.08 -3.11
N LEU A 85 -12.91 4.45 -2.24
CA LEU A 85 -12.14 3.25 -2.55
C LEU A 85 -13.08 2.08 -2.84
N THR A 86 -12.83 1.35 -3.92
CA THR A 86 -13.63 0.20 -4.37
C THR A 86 -12.86 -1.10 -4.30
N ARG A 87 -13.54 -2.23 -4.52
CA ARG A 87 -12.93 -3.58 -4.49
C ARG A 87 -11.84 -3.81 -5.55
N SER A 88 -11.79 -2.99 -6.59
CA SER A 88 -10.77 -3.08 -7.66
C SER A 88 -9.57 -2.16 -7.42
N ASP A 89 -9.62 -1.31 -6.41
CA ASP A 89 -8.56 -0.37 -6.05
C ASP A 89 -7.53 -1.00 -5.11
N VAL A 90 -6.48 -0.25 -4.78
CA VAL A 90 -5.36 -0.75 -3.96
C VAL A 90 -5.17 0.04 -2.67
N VAL A 91 -4.68 -0.66 -1.66
CA VAL A 91 -4.12 -0.06 -0.44
C VAL A 91 -2.62 -0.31 -0.48
N ILE A 92 -1.84 0.73 -0.22
CA ILE A 92 -0.38 0.74 -0.23
C ILE A 92 0.12 0.99 1.18
#